data_AF-Q0UF68-F1
#
_entry.id   AF-Q0UF68-F1
#
_cell.length_a   1.000
_cell.length_b   1.000
_cell.length_c   1.000
_cell.angle_alpha   90.00
_cell.angle_beta   90.00
_cell.angle_gamma   90.00
#
_symmetry.space_group_name_H-M   'P 1'
#
loop_
_entity.id
_entity.type
_entity.pdbx_description
1 polymer ?
#
loop_
_entity_poly.entity_id
_entity_poly.type
_entity_poly.pdbx_seq_one_letter_code
_entity_poly.pdbx_strand_id
1 'polypeptide(L)'
;MSDPDIPGSSLTCWLLDTRSIWPGKKIVDSASAREALQLVSPEERENITRKFHIADARMSLGSALLKRLFVHKSLGVPWKDITFGRKRDPKHGKPCALLPPSPSNPSTPIPAPLEFNISHQAGLVVLVGCKTADLDAELGVDIVCVNERNEYRTIDSEGFDAWIDIYSEIFSDEESWDMKYNCDAFPLLNGKIVTPAILQAHRHDRCTRRNQTLKVKLDGEDVTFDSELVIDAKLRRFFTFWCYKEAYIKLDGEALLAKWIPRLEFRNVRAPKQGTVARCSTHGTWGERVCDAEVWFTKAAGSGGPAGVDALNMRSGESRRLDDTRVEIQAFEENFMIGVAAKMRSSTIEGGGRLPEVLTKFEGLDLEADVMGVARAA
;
A
#
# COMPACT_ATOMS: atom_id res chain seq x y z
N MET A 1 9.79 27.65 -11.23
CA MET A 1 9.43 27.25 -12.60
C MET A 1 8.61 25.99 -12.46
N SER A 2 7.29 26.13 -12.59
CA SER A 2 6.33 25.04 -12.60
C SER A 2 6.41 24.35 -13.95
N ASP A 3 6.81 23.08 -13.96
CA ASP A 3 6.71 22.23 -15.15
C ASP A 3 5.22 22.03 -15.47
N PRO A 4 4.79 22.08 -16.74
CA PRO A 4 3.40 21.86 -17.07
C PRO A 4 3.11 20.36 -16.94
N ASP A 5 2.30 20.00 -15.94
CA ASP A 5 1.67 18.68 -15.85
C ASP A 5 1.12 18.30 -17.23
N ILE A 6 1.62 17.20 -17.80
CA ILE A 6 1.07 16.65 -19.04
C ILE A 6 -0.39 16.25 -18.72
N PRO A 7 -1.40 16.90 -19.34
CA PRO A 7 -2.78 16.57 -19.08
C PRO A 7 -3.08 15.22 -19.73
N GLY A 8 -3.21 14.16 -18.94
CA GLY A 8 -3.67 12.86 -19.45
C GLY A 8 -3.27 11.61 -18.66
N SER A 9 -2.35 11.67 -17.68
CA SER A 9 -1.83 10.45 -17.03
C SER A 9 -1.76 10.56 -15.50
N SER A 10 -2.75 11.14 -14.84
CA SER A 10 -2.76 11.21 -13.37
C SER A 10 -3.57 10.08 -12.76
N LEU A 11 -3.01 9.37 -11.78
CA LEU A 11 -3.77 8.46 -10.93
C LEU A 11 -4.71 9.24 -10.03
N THR A 12 -5.89 8.69 -9.79
CA THR A 12 -6.74 9.07 -8.66
C THR A 12 -6.22 8.36 -7.42
N CYS A 13 -5.75 9.11 -6.43
CA CYS A 13 -5.25 8.57 -5.17
C CYS A 13 -6.03 9.20 -4.01
N TRP A 14 -6.85 8.42 -3.32
CA TRP A 14 -7.70 8.90 -2.23
C TRP A 14 -7.37 8.23 -0.91
N LEU A 15 -7.45 9.00 0.17
CA LEU A 15 -7.35 8.54 1.54
C LEU A 15 -8.61 8.96 2.30
N LEU A 16 -9.28 8.02 2.94
CA LEU A 16 -10.40 8.28 3.85
C LEU A 16 -10.02 7.85 5.26
N ASP A 17 -10.06 8.80 6.19
CA ASP A 17 -9.86 8.53 7.61
C ASP A 17 -11.18 8.13 8.27
N THR A 18 -11.26 6.86 8.69
CA THR A 18 -12.45 6.28 9.29
C THR A 18 -12.42 6.28 10.82
N ARG A 19 -11.33 6.75 11.45
CA ARG A 19 -11.10 6.63 12.91
C ARG A 19 -12.15 7.38 13.74
N SER A 20 -12.55 8.57 13.29
CA SER A 20 -13.46 9.48 14.00
C SER A 20 -14.92 9.43 13.52
N ILE A 21 -15.20 8.82 12.37
CA ILE A 21 -16.55 8.73 11.80
C ILE A 21 -17.32 7.51 12.32
N TRP A 22 -18.65 7.60 12.29
CA TRP A 22 -19.58 6.54 12.70
C TRP A 22 -19.35 6.01 14.13
N PRO A 23 -19.60 6.83 15.18
CA PRO A 23 -19.43 6.44 16.58
C PRO A 23 -20.41 5.34 17.00
N GLY A 24 -20.01 4.48 17.94
CA GLY A 24 -20.87 3.40 18.45
C GLY A 24 -20.07 2.19 18.92
N LYS A 25 -20.78 1.17 19.44
CA LYS A 25 -20.22 -0.16 19.68
C LYS A 25 -20.37 -1.04 18.44
N LYS A 26 -21.46 -0.85 17.71
CA LYS A 26 -21.72 -1.44 16.39
C LYS A 26 -21.88 -0.33 15.36
N ILE A 27 -21.60 -0.66 14.11
CA ILE A 27 -21.72 0.30 13.00
C ILE A 27 -23.14 0.88 12.87
N VAL A 28 -24.17 0.08 13.19
CA VAL A 28 -25.58 0.48 13.11
C VAL A 28 -26.04 1.43 14.21
N ASP A 29 -25.22 1.64 15.26
CA ASP A 29 -25.57 2.53 16.37
C ASP A 29 -25.55 4.00 15.91
N SER A 30 -24.70 4.33 14.92
CA SER A 30 -24.63 5.66 14.32
C SER A 30 -25.75 5.89 13.30
N ALA A 31 -26.45 7.02 13.40
CA ALA A 31 -27.46 7.42 12.43
C ALA A 31 -26.86 7.67 11.03
N SER A 32 -25.72 8.37 10.94
CA SER A 32 -25.03 8.62 9.67
C SER A 32 -24.46 7.33 9.06
N ALA A 33 -24.07 6.35 9.88
CA ALA A 33 -23.68 5.03 9.39
C ALA A 33 -24.87 4.27 8.78
N ARG A 34 -26.04 4.31 9.43
CA ARG A 34 -27.25 3.68 8.90
C ARG A 34 -27.67 4.26 7.56
N GLU A 35 -27.51 5.57 7.37
CA GLU A 35 -27.69 6.22 6.07
C GLU A 35 -26.67 5.72 5.04
N ALA A 36 -25.38 5.77 5.35
CA ALA A 36 -24.31 5.29 4.48
C ALA A 36 -24.47 3.81 4.08
N LEU A 37 -24.97 2.97 4.99
CA LEU A 37 -25.28 1.57 4.72
C LEU A 37 -26.42 1.38 3.70
N GLN A 38 -27.30 2.36 3.49
CA GLN A 38 -28.30 2.30 2.42
C GLN A 38 -27.72 2.64 1.04
N LEU A 39 -26.51 3.20 1.00
CA LEU A 39 -25.82 3.60 -0.23
C LEU A 39 -24.89 2.50 -0.78
N VAL A 40 -24.88 1.32 -0.16
CA VAL A 40 -24.11 0.15 -0.63
C VAL A 40 -25.04 -1.00 -0.98
N SER A 41 -24.54 -2.04 -1.66
CA SER A 41 -25.40 -3.18 -2.01
C SER A 41 -25.87 -3.92 -0.75
N PRO A 42 -26.99 -4.67 -0.82
CA PRO A 42 -27.45 -5.50 0.31
C PRO A 42 -26.36 -6.48 0.79
N GLU A 43 -25.60 -7.08 -0.13
CA GLU A 43 -24.50 -7.98 0.18
C GLU A 43 -23.33 -7.28 0.88
N GLU A 44 -22.93 -6.09 0.40
CA GLU A 44 -21.91 -5.28 1.08
C GLU A 44 -22.38 -4.89 2.49
N ARG A 45 -23.64 -4.46 2.62
CA ARG A 45 -24.24 -4.09 3.90
C ARG A 45 -24.23 -5.24 4.90
N GLU A 46 -24.63 -6.45 4.50
CA GLU A 46 -24.57 -7.64 5.35
C GLU A 46 -23.13 -7.96 5.78
N ASN A 47 -22.19 -7.91 4.83
CA ASN A 47 -20.77 -8.13 5.09
C ASN A 47 -20.16 -7.13 6.08
N ILE A 48 -20.63 -5.88 6.07
CA ILE A 48 -20.19 -4.81 6.95
C ILE A 48 -20.81 -4.97 8.34
N THR A 49 -22.13 -5.22 8.44
CA THR A 49 -22.83 -5.25 9.73
C THR A 49 -22.51 -6.48 10.58
N ARG A 50 -22.05 -7.58 9.95
CA ARG A 50 -21.62 -8.80 10.67
C ARG A 50 -20.25 -8.68 11.34
N LYS A 51 -19.48 -7.63 11.06
CA LYS A 51 -18.13 -7.45 11.64
C LYS A 51 -18.22 -7.32 13.16
N PHE A 52 -17.36 -8.06 13.85
CA PHE A 52 -17.33 -8.06 15.32
C PHE A 52 -16.77 -6.75 15.88
N HIS A 53 -15.66 -6.27 15.32
CA HIS A 53 -15.06 -5.00 15.69
C HIS A 53 -15.60 -3.85 14.82
N ILE A 54 -16.00 -2.76 15.47
CA ILE A 54 -16.50 -1.58 14.76
C ILE A 54 -15.45 -0.96 13.83
N ALA A 55 -14.15 -1.00 14.20
CA ALA A 55 -13.08 -0.50 13.35
C ALA A 55 -13.08 -1.18 11.97
N ASP A 56 -13.22 -2.51 11.94
CA ASP A 56 -13.32 -3.27 10.69
C ASP A 56 -14.58 -2.91 9.89
N ALA A 57 -15.71 -2.71 10.59
CA ALA A 57 -16.96 -2.31 9.96
C ALA A 57 -16.83 -0.92 9.30
N ARG A 58 -16.19 0.04 9.97
CA ARG A 58 -15.93 1.39 9.44
C ARG A 58 -15.03 1.34 8.21
N MET A 59 -13.90 0.64 8.28
CA MET A 59 -13.02 0.50 7.11
C MET A 59 -13.71 -0.21 5.95
N SER A 60 -14.52 -1.24 6.23
CA SER A 60 -15.29 -1.96 5.20
C SER A 60 -16.34 -1.07 4.53
N LEU A 61 -17.06 -0.24 5.31
CA LEU A 61 -18.03 0.73 4.78
C LEU A 61 -17.34 1.84 3.98
N GLY A 62 -16.26 2.42 4.51
CA GLY A 62 -15.45 3.40 3.80
C GLY A 62 -14.92 2.86 2.47
N SER A 63 -14.42 1.62 2.46
CA SER A 63 -13.96 0.94 1.25
C SER A 63 -15.08 0.75 0.22
N ALA A 64 -16.27 0.31 0.66
CA ALA A 64 -17.42 0.17 -0.23
C ALA A 64 -17.83 1.49 -0.89
N LEU A 65 -17.87 2.58 -0.11
CA LEU A 65 -18.22 3.91 -0.60
C LEU A 65 -17.16 4.47 -1.55
N LEU A 66 -15.87 4.35 -1.24
CA LEU A 66 -14.80 4.85 -2.12
C LEU A 66 -14.77 4.17 -3.48
N LYS A 67 -14.98 2.84 -3.53
CA LYS A 67 -15.08 2.13 -4.82
C LYS A 67 -16.24 2.67 -5.66
N ARG A 68 -17.42 2.87 -5.05
CA ARG A 68 -18.61 3.40 -5.76
C ARG A 68 -18.39 4.83 -6.22
N LEU A 69 -17.82 5.68 -5.35
CA LEU A 69 -17.46 7.05 -5.68
C LEU A 69 -16.50 7.10 -6.87
N PHE A 70 -15.47 6.25 -6.90
CA PHE A 70 -14.50 6.20 -7.98
C PHE A 70 -15.17 5.86 -9.31
N VAL A 71 -16.03 4.84 -9.33
CA VAL A 71 -16.77 4.44 -10.54
C VAL A 71 -17.72 5.55 -11.00
N HIS A 72 -18.49 6.13 -10.08
CA HIS A 72 -19.43 7.21 -10.38
C HIS A 72 -18.71 8.44 -10.96
N LYS A 73 -17.67 8.95 -10.28
CA LYS A 73 -16.92 10.12 -10.74
C LYS A 73 -16.18 9.86 -12.07
N SER A 74 -15.71 8.64 -12.30
CA SER A 74 -14.93 8.32 -13.49
C SER A 74 -15.78 8.10 -14.74
N LEU A 75 -16.95 7.47 -14.59
CA LEU A 75 -17.77 7.01 -15.73
C LEU A 75 -19.18 7.62 -15.78
N GLY A 76 -19.61 8.33 -14.73
CA GLY A 76 -20.97 8.87 -14.63
C GLY A 76 -22.05 7.81 -14.44
N VAL A 77 -21.69 6.57 -14.07
CA VAL A 77 -22.66 5.51 -13.81
C VAL A 77 -23.50 5.89 -12.58
N PRO A 78 -24.85 5.87 -12.66
CA PRO A 78 -25.70 6.19 -11.52
C PRO A 78 -25.35 5.34 -10.31
N TRP A 79 -25.32 5.94 -9.12
CA TRP A 79 -24.75 5.30 -7.92
C TRP A 79 -25.37 3.93 -7.61
N LYS A 80 -26.70 3.85 -7.75
CA LYS A 80 -27.51 2.64 -7.53
C LYS A 80 -27.24 1.50 -8.53
N ASP A 81 -26.71 1.80 -9.71
CA ASP A 81 -26.50 0.83 -10.80
C ASP A 81 -25.06 0.26 -10.77
N ILE A 82 -24.20 0.78 -9.88
CA ILE A 82 -22.81 0.32 -9.75
C ILE A 82 -22.78 -1.08 -9.13
N THR A 83 -22.14 -2.00 -9.85
CA THR A 83 -21.92 -3.38 -9.42
C THR A 83 -20.44 -3.76 -9.58
N PHE A 84 -20.01 -4.77 -8.84
CA PHE A 84 -18.62 -5.22 -8.82
C PHE A 84 -18.52 -6.72 -9.10
N GLY A 85 -17.50 -7.10 -9.86
CA GLY A 85 -17.04 -8.47 -10.03
C GLY A 85 -15.61 -8.63 -9.50
N ARG A 86 -14.96 -9.74 -9.84
CA ARG A 86 -13.55 -10.00 -9.53
C ARG A 86 -12.79 -10.43 -10.78
N LYS A 87 -11.60 -9.88 -10.99
CA LYS A 87 -10.66 -10.28 -12.06
C LYS A 87 -9.92 -11.56 -11.64
N ARG A 88 -9.64 -12.42 -12.63
CA ARG A 88 -8.87 -13.68 -12.52
C ARG A 88 -9.55 -14.77 -11.66
N ASP A 89 -9.80 -14.52 -10.38
CA ASP A 89 -10.41 -15.48 -9.45
C ASP A 89 -11.77 -14.96 -8.90
N PRO A 90 -12.86 -15.75 -8.98
CA PRO A 90 -14.19 -15.33 -8.53
C PRO A 90 -14.34 -15.05 -7.03
N LYS A 91 -13.40 -15.51 -6.18
CA LYS A 91 -13.48 -15.41 -4.72
C LYS A 91 -12.38 -14.51 -4.13
N HIS A 92 -11.15 -14.68 -4.60
CA HIS A 92 -9.94 -14.03 -4.10
C HIS A 92 -9.40 -12.96 -5.06
N GLY A 93 -9.96 -12.89 -6.27
CA GLY A 93 -9.49 -11.97 -7.30
C GLY A 93 -9.74 -10.52 -6.96
N LYS A 94 -9.02 -9.65 -7.67
CA LYS A 94 -9.08 -8.21 -7.51
C LYS A 94 -10.46 -7.66 -7.89
N PRO A 95 -11.11 -6.81 -7.07
CA PRO A 95 -12.38 -6.19 -7.44
C PRO A 95 -12.30 -5.41 -8.76
N CYS A 96 -13.31 -5.56 -9.61
CA CYS A 96 -13.49 -4.72 -10.80
C CYS A 96 -14.92 -4.20 -10.87
N ALA A 97 -15.09 -2.98 -11.38
CA ALA A 97 -16.40 -2.44 -11.66
C ALA A 97 -16.98 -3.11 -12.91
N LEU A 98 -18.30 -3.30 -12.93
CA LEU A 98 -19.01 -3.85 -14.07
C LEU A 98 -19.91 -2.77 -14.66
N LEU A 99 -19.98 -2.70 -15.99
CA LEU A 99 -20.97 -1.87 -16.66
C LEU A 99 -22.34 -2.54 -16.58
N PRO A 100 -23.41 -1.75 -16.42
CA PRO A 100 -24.76 -2.28 -16.47
C PRO A 100 -25.04 -2.90 -17.86
N PRO A 101 -25.92 -3.91 -17.94
CA PRO A 101 -26.31 -4.49 -19.22
C PRO A 101 -26.82 -3.41 -20.19
N SER A 102 -26.29 -3.41 -21.41
CA SER A 102 -26.73 -2.51 -22.49
C SER A 102 -27.70 -3.26 -23.41
N PRO A 103 -28.61 -2.56 -24.13
CA PRO A 103 -29.41 -3.19 -25.18
C PRO A 103 -28.59 -3.97 -26.21
N SER A 104 -27.33 -3.54 -26.44
CA SER A 104 -26.38 -4.22 -27.33
C SER A 104 -25.71 -5.46 -26.73
N ASN A 105 -25.75 -5.63 -25.40
CA ASN A 105 -25.18 -6.79 -24.72
C ASN A 105 -26.02 -7.13 -23.46
N PRO A 106 -27.22 -7.70 -23.64
CA PRO A 106 -28.22 -7.82 -22.57
C PRO A 106 -27.94 -8.97 -21.59
N SER A 107 -27.01 -9.88 -21.88
CA SER A 107 -26.86 -11.15 -21.17
C SER A 107 -25.69 -11.23 -20.18
N THR A 108 -24.71 -10.31 -20.22
CA THR A 108 -23.60 -10.33 -19.25
C THR A 108 -23.05 -8.93 -18.94
N PRO A 109 -22.91 -8.56 -17.65
CA PRO A 109 -22.15 -7.37 -17.26
C PRO A 109 -20.69 -7.53 -17.71
N ILE A 110 -20.18 -6.53 -18.42
CA ILE A 110 -18.78 -6.50 -18.86
C ILE A 110 -17.92 -5.69 -17.90
N PRO A 111 -16.62 -6.00 -17.73
CA PRO A 111 -15.71 -5.16 -16.97
C PRO A 111 -15.72 -3.72 -17.48
N ALA A 112 -15.89 -2.77 -16.57
CA ALA A 112 -15.78 -1.36 -16.88
C ALA A 112 -14.34 -1.00 -17.27
N PRO A 113 -14.13 0.03 -18.13
CA PRO A 113 -12.81 0.48 -18.57
C PRO A 113 -12.08 1.27 -17.47
N LEU A 114 -11.98 0.66 -16.28
CA LEU A 114 -11.36 1.20 -15.08
C LEU A 114 -10.37 0.19 -14.51
N GLU A 115 -9.28 0.72 -13.96
CA GLU A 115 -8.38 0.00 -13.08
C GLU A 115 -8.37 0.69 -11.73
N PHE A 116 -8.58 -0.06 -10.65
CA PHE A 116 -8.41 0.47 -9.30
C PHE A 116 -8.02 -0.62 -8.32
N ASN A 117 -7.39 -0.23 -7.21
CA ASN A 117 -7.12 -1.09 -6.08
C ASN A 117 -7.38 -0.34 -4.77
N ILE A 118 -7.64 -1.08 -3.70
CA ILE A 118 -8.00 -0.53 -2.40
C ILE A 118 -7.32 -1.32 -1.29
N SER A 119 -6.83 -0.61 -0.26
CA SER A 119 -6.31 -1.20 0.97
C SER A 119 -6.79 -0.42 2.18
N HIS A 120 -6.72 -1.03 3.36
CA HIS A 120 -7.09 -0.38 4.61
C HIS A 120 -6.36 -0.98 5.80
N GLN A 121 -5.94 -0.14 6.76
CA GLN A 121 -5.33 -0.58 8.01
C GLN A 121 -5.50 0.48 9.10
N ALA A 122 -5.70 0.05 10.35
CA ALA A 122 -5.81 0.90 11.55
C ALA A 122 -6.70 2.16 11.39
N GLY A 123 -7.81 2.02 10.67
CA GLY A 123 -8.82 3.07 10.48
C GLY A 123 -8.60 3.96 9.25
N LEU A 124 -7.56 3.75 8.44
CA LEU A 124 -7.37 4.45 7.18
C LEU A 124 -7.74 3.55 5.99
N VAL A 125 -8.39 4.12 4.98
CA VAL A 125 -8.75 3.43 3.73
C VAL A 125 -8.15 4.20 2.56
N VAL A 126 -7.42 3.52 1.68
CA VAL A 126 -6.72 4.13 0.54
C VAL A 126 -7.16 3.50 -0.78
N LEU A 127 -7.48 4.31 -1.78
CA LEU A 127 -7.82 3.88 -3.13
C LEU A 127 -6.85 4.49 -4.14
N VAL A 128 -6.37 3.67 -5.07
CA VAL A 128 -5.68 4.12 -6.28
C VAL A 128 -6.47 3.69 -7.51
N GLY A 129 -6.61 4.53 -8.53
CA GLY A 129 -7.28 4.14 -9.77
C GLY A 129 -7.06 5.06 -10.95
N CYS A 130 -7.38 4.57 -12.15
CA CYS A 130 -7.36 5.32 -13.41
C CYS A 130 -8.41 4.76 -14.39
N LYS A 131 -8.72 5.52 -15.43
CA LYS A 131 -9.43 4.98 -16.61
C LYS A 131 -8.42 4.25 -17.47
N THR A 132 -8.80 3.11 -18.03
CA THR A 132 -7.90 2.32 -18.90
C THR A 132 -7.62 3.02 -20.23
N ALA A 133 -8.45 4.00 -20.61
CA ALA A 133 -8.20 4.86 -21.77
C ALA A 133 -7.10 5.91 -21.50
N ASP A 134 -6.94 6.33 -20.24
CA ASP A 134 -5.97 7.35 -19.84
C ASP A 134 -4.61 6.71 -19.49
N LEU A 135 -4.64 5.50 -18.89
CA LEU A 135 -3.45 4.74 -18.52
C LEU A 135 -3.70 3.24 -18.66
N ASP A 136 -2.96 2.59 -19.56
CA ASP A 136 -2.96 1.13 -19.71
C ASP A 136 -2.02 0.45 -18.71
N ALA A 137 -2.45 0.44 -17.45
CA ALA A 137 -1.69 -0.16 -16.35
C ALA A 137 -2.55 -1.09 -15.48
N GLU A 138 -1.87 -1.96 -14.74
CA GLU A 138 -2.35 -2.63 -13.54
C GLU A 138 -1.84 -1.89 -12.31
N LEU A 139 -2.71 -1.75 -11.29
CA LEU A 139 -2.41 -0.97 -10.10
C LEU A 139 -2.57 -1.79 -8.82
N GLY A 140 -1.73 -1.57 -7.83
CA GLY A 140 -1.90 -2.13 -6.49
C GLY A 140 -1.57 -1.08 -5.45
N VAL A 141 -2.30 -1.08 -4.33
CA VAL A 141 -2.02 -0.21 -3.19
C VAL A 141 -2.01 -1.04 -1.93
N ASP A 142 -1.10 -0.71 -1.03
CA ASP A 142 -1.13 -1.18 0.34
C ASP A 142 -0.87 -0.05 1.33
N ILE A 143 -1.36 -0.22 2.55
CA ILE A 143 -1.12 0.69 3.66
C ILE A 143 -0.70 -0.14 4.86
N VAL A 144 0.39 0.26 5.50
CA VAL A 144 0.94 -0.38 6.69
C VAL A 144 0.96 0.58 7.87
N CYS A 145 0.65 0.07 9.07
CA CYS A 145 0.84 0.77 10.35
C CYS A 145 1.93 0.08 11.17
N VAL A 146 3.09 0.73 11.33
CA VAL A 146 4.31 0.08 11.87
C VAL A 146 4.20 -0.33 13.35
N ASN A 147 3.24 0.26 14.09
CA ASN A 147 3.12 0.10 15.54
C ASN A 147 1.81 -0.60 15.98
N GLU A 148 1.00 -1.11 15.04
CA GLU A 148 -0.28 -1.74 15.37
C GLU A 148 -0.11 -3.14 16.01
N ARG A 149 0.95 -3.85 15.64
CA ARG A 149 1.24 -5.20 16.13
C ARG A 149 2.25 -5.15 17.27
N ASN A 150 2.06 -6.00 18.28
CA ASN A 150 3.01 -6.13 19.39
C ASN A 150 4.22 -7.00 19.00
N GLU A 151 5.00 -6.54 18.01
CA GLU A 151 6.17 -7.27 17.48
C GLU A 151 7.30 -7.40 18.52
N TYR A 152 7.35 -6.45 19.45
CA TYR A 152 8.34 -6.39 20.52
C TYR A 152 8.39 -7.65 21.38
N ARG A 153 7.26 -8.32 21.60
CA ARG A 153 7.25 -9.54 22.41
C ARG A 153 8.20 -10.61 21.86
N THR A 154 8.14 -10.86 20.56
CA THR A 154 8.99 -11.86 19.89
C THR A 154 10.41 -11.34 19.69
N ILE A 155 10.56 -10.05 19.38
CA ILE A 155 11.89 -9.43 19.22
C ILE A 155 12.68 -9.45 20.53
N ASP A 156 12.02 -9.18 21.65
CA ASP A 156 12.65 -9.18 22.98
C ASP A 156 13.05 -10.62 23.40
N SER A 157 12.30 -11.64 22.99
CA SER A 157 12.59 -13.04 23.34
C SER A 157 13.60 -13.73 22.40
N GLU A 158 13.47 -13.52 21.09
CA GLU A 158 14.18 -14.29 20.05
C GLU A 158 15.08 -13.43 19.17
N GLY A 159 14.77 -12.13 19.04
CA GLY A 159 15.58 -11.16 18.29
C GLY A 159 14.93 -10.71 17.01
N PHE A 160 15.38 -9.56 16.53
CA PHE A 160 14.91 -9.02 15.27
C PHE A 160 15.25 -9.94 14.09
N ASP A 161 16.41 -10.58 14.10
CA ASP A 161 16.82 -11.53 13.07
C ASP A 161 15.93 -12.78 13.03
N ALA A 162 15.67 -13.40 14.18
CA ALA A 162 14.76 -14.53 14.28
C ALA A 162 13.31 -14.13 13.91
N TRP A 163 12.89 -12.91 14.27
CA TRP A 163 11.59 -12.38 13.89
C TRP A 163 11.45 -12.20 12.38
N ILE A 164 12.50 -11.74 11.68
CA ILE A 164 12.51 -11.67 10.21
C ILE A 164 12.40 -13.08 9.59
N ASP A 165 13.02 -14.09 10.18
CA ASP A 165 13.01 -15.47 9.65
C ASP A 165 11.60 -16.11 9.61
N ILE A 166 10.66 -15.61 10.42
CA ILE A 166 9.24 -15.99 10.37
C ILE A 166 8.63 -15.72 8.98
N TYR A 167 9.18 -14.75 8.23
CA TYR A 167 8.67 -14.30 6.94
C TYR A 167 9.49 -14.83 5.73
N SER A 168 10.29 -15.88 5.94
CA SER A 168 11.13 -16.51 4.89
C SER A 168 10.35 -17.12 3.73
N GLU A 169 9.05 -17.40 3.89
CA GLU A 169 8.18 -17.83 2.79
C GLU A 169 7.69 -16.67 1.91
N ILE A 170 7.93 -15.42 2.32
CA ILE A 170 7.50 -14.20 1.62
C ILE A 170 8.70 -13.48 1.03
N PHE A 171 9.78 -13.32 1.79
CA PHE A 171 10.96 -12.57 1.37
C PHE A 171 12.08 -13.49 0.90
N SER A 172 12.89 -13.00 -0.05
CA SER A 172 14.11 -13.72 -0.44
C SER A 172 15.16 -13.69 0.68
N ASP A 173 16.19 -14.53 0.56
CA ASP A 173 17.35 -14.49 1.47
C ASP A 173 18.04 -13.11 1.43
N GLU A 174 18.11 -12.48 0.24
CA GLU A 174 18.71 -11.16 0.06
C GLU A 174 17.87 -10.05 0.70
N GLU A 175 16.55 -10.06 0.50
CA GLU A 175 15.64 -9.11 1.18
C GLU A 175 15.70 -9.29 2.71
N SER A 176 15.73 -10.55 3.17
CA SER A 176 15.83 -10.87 4.59
C SER A 176 17.15 -10.39 5.19
N TRP A 177 18.26 -10.57 4.47
CA TRP A 177 19.56 -10.07 4.88
C TRP A 177 19.57 -8.53 4.96
N ASP A 178 19.02 -7.87 3.95
CA ASP A 178 18.90 -6.41 3.91
C ASP A 178 18.10 -5.88 5.10
N MET A 179 16.92 -6.44 5.38
CA MET A 179 16.11 -6.01 6.53
C MET A 179 16.82 -6.24 7.87
N LYS A 180 17.59 -7.33 8.00
CA LYS A 180 18.33 -7.64 9.23
C LYS A 180 19.51 -6.72 9.48
N TYR A 181 20.21 -6.29 8.43
CA TYR A 181 21.54 -5.69 8.56
C TYR A 181 21.70 -4.31 7.91
N ASN A 182 20.66 -3.79 7.26
CA ASN A 182 20.58 -2.39 6.83
C ASN A 182 19.58 -1.62 7.69
N CYS A 183 19.87 -0.35 7.90
CA CYS A 183 19.08 0.52 8.77
C CYS A 183 19.08 1.93 8.19
N ASP A 184 17.89 2.49 7.97
CA ASP A 184 17.72 3.85 7.47
C ASP A 184 18.12 4.89 8.54
N ALA A 185 18.40 6.12 8.10
CA ALA A 185 18.79 7.18 9.04
C ALA A 185 17.64 7.54 9.98
N PHE A 186 17.95 7.75 11.27
CA PHE A 186 16.97 8.11 12.28
C PHE A 186 17.46 9.23 13.22
N PRO A 187 16.55 10.07 13.74
CA PRO A 187 16.90 11.13 14.68
C PRO A 187 17.07 10.60 16.10
N LEU A 188 17.99 11.20 16.85
CA LEU A 188 18.07 11.09 18.31
C LEU A 188 17.21 12.16 18.99
N LEU A 189 16.99 12.02 20.29
CA LEU A 189 16.21 12.98 21.09
C LEU A 189 16.77 14.42 21.04
N ASN A 190 18.07 14.57 20.81
CA ASN A 190 18.73 15.87 20.66
C ASN A 190 18.69 16.42 19.23
N GLY A 191 17.98 15.76 18.30
CA GLY A 191 17.85 16.15 16.90
C GLY A 191 19.03 15.75 16.00
N LYS A 192 20.14 15.22 16.54
CA LYS A 192 21.24 14.70 15.73
C LYS A 192 20.77 13.44 14.98
N ILE A 193 21.23 13.25 13.74
CA ILE A 193 20.85 12.11 12.90
C ILE A 193 21.94 11.03 12.96
N VAL A 194 21.54 9.80 13.26
CA VAL A 194 22.39 8.62 13.07
C VAL A 194 22.18 8.11 11.64
N THR A 195 23.25 8.06 10.84
CA THR A 195 23.21 7.60 9.45
C THR A 195 23.61 6.13 9.33
N PRO A 196 23.28 5.45 8.21
CA PRO A 196 23.74 4.08 7.97
C PRO A 196 25.26 3.93 8.08
N ALA A 197 26.02 4.91 7.55
CA ALA A 197 27.47 4.90 7.58
C ALA A 197 28.03 4.97 9.01
N ILE A 198 27.38 5.75 9.89
CA ILE A 198 27.76 5.83 11.32
C ILE A 198 27.50 4.49 12.01
N LEU A 199 26.35 3.85 11.78
CA LEU A 199 26.05 2.53 12.36
C LEU A 199 27.07 1.48 11.91
N GLN A 200 27.38 1.44 10.61
CA GLN A 200 28.33 0.50 10.02
C GLN A 200 29.75 0.68 10.57
N ALA A 201 30.20 1.92 10.77
CA ALA A 201 31.51 2.20 11.37
C ALA A 201 31.66 1.61 12.78
N HIS A 202 30.55 1.48 13.50
CA HIS A 202 30.49 0.91 14.86
C HIS A 202 29.93 -0.52 14.90
N ARG A 203 29.56 -1.10 13.76
CA ARG A 203 28.93 -2.43 13.62
C ARG A 203 27.56 -2.56 14.30
N HIS A 204 26.91 -1.43 14.59
CA HIS A 204 25.58 -1.36 15.20
C HIS A 204 24.46 -1.66 14.19
N ASP A 205 24.76 -1.62 12.90
CA ASP A 205 23.89 -2.15 11.83
C ASP A 205 23.52 -3.62 12.07
N ARG A 206 24.33 -4.36 12.84
CA ARG A 206 24.11 -5.77 13.22
C ARG A 206 23.34 -5.95 14.52
N CYS A 207 22.91 -4.88 15.18
CA CYS A 207 22.14 -4.99 16.41
C CYS A 207 20.75 -5.59 16.13
N THR A 208 20.40 -6.68 16.83
CA THR A 208 19.10 -7.38 16.70
C THR A 208 18.34 -7.46 18.02
N ARG A 209 18.81 -6.76 19.06
CA ARG A 209 18.23 -6.78 20.41
C ARG A 209 17.88 -5.35 20.83
N ARG A 210 16.73 -5.18 21.48
CA ARG A 210 16.30 -3.90 22.09
C ARG A 210 16.93 -3.70 23.46
N ASN A 211 16.84 -2.48 24.00
CA ASN A 211 17.26 -2.11 25.35
C ASN A 211 18.76 -2.27 25.63
N GLN A 212 19.59 -2.15 24.58
CA GLN A 212 21.05 -2.11 24.71
C GLN A 212 21.54 -0.68 24.57
N THR A 213 22.44 -0.25 25.45
CA THR A 213 23.11 1.05 25.28
C THR A 213 24.14 0.97 24.17
N LEU A 214 23.88 1.66 23.06
CA LEU A 214 24.80 1.78 21.94
C LEU A 214 25.56 3.10 22.04
N LYS A 215 26.78 3.13 21.49
CA LYS A 215 27.65 4.31 21.49
C LYS A 215 28.21 4.55 20.09
N VAL A 216 28.10 5.78 19.62
CA VAL A 216 28.60 6.25 18.32
C VAL A 216 29.35 7.56 18.47
N LYS A 217 30.17 7.91 17.48
CA LYS A 217 30.79 9.24 17.38
C LYS A 217 29.99 10.13 16.41
N LEU A 218 29.45 11.25 16.90
CA LEU A 218 28.73 12.26 16.12
C LEU A 218 29.40 13.62 16.31
N ASP A 219 29.85 14.25 15.22
CA ASP A 219 30.53 15.55 15.24
C ASP A 219 31.75 15.59 16.19
N GLY A 220 32.45 14.46 16.32
CA GLY A 220 33.60 14.30 17.21
C GLY A 220 33.25 13.96 18.66
N GLU A 221 31.97 14.03 19.04
CA GLU A 221 31.48 13.72 20.38
C GLU A 221 30.99 12.28 20.48
N ASP A 222 31.24 11.65 21.63
CA ASP A 222 30.68 10.36 21.97
C ASP A 222 29.22 10.52 22.38
N VAL A 223 28.30 9.88 21.66
CA VAL A 223 26.85 9.91 21.91
C VAL A 223 26.36 8.50 22.17
N THR A 224 25.59 8.34 23.25
CA THR A 224 24.93 7.07 23.60
C THR A 224 23.43 7.15 23.37
N PHE A 225 22.83 6.04 22.93
CA PHE A 225 21.39 5.93 22.71
C PHE A 225 20.92 4.48 22.89
N ASP A 226 19.62 4.26 23.01
CA ASP A 226 19.03 2.93 23.15
C ASP A 226 18.93 2.22 21.79
N SER A 227 19.28 0.93 21.73
CA SER A 227 19.16 0.11 20.53
C SER A 227 17.72 -0.04 20.03
N GLU A 228 16.71 0.27 20.84
CA GLU A 228 15.32 0.42 20.40
C GLU A 228 15.20 1.28 19.14
N LEU A 229 15.94 2.40 19.04
CA LEU A 229 15.91 3.26 17.85
C LEU A 229 16.39 2.56 16.58
N VAL A 230 17.37 1.65 16.70
CA VAL A 230 17.84 0.83 15.57
C VAL A 230 16.77 -0.19 15.18
N ILE A 231 16.14 -0.82 16.16
CA ILE A 231 15.11 -1.82 15.93
C ILE A 231 13.85 -1.19 15.31
N ASP A 232 13.43 -0.01 15.76
CA ASP A 232 12.30 0.72 15.20
C ASP A 232 12.57 1.15 13.74
N ALA A 233 13.79 1.63 13.45
CA ALA A 233 14.19 1.95 12.09
C ALA A 233 14.20 0.70 11.19
N LYS A 234 14.63 -0.46 11.70
CA LYS A 234 14.58 -1.74 10.97
C LYS A 234 13.16 -2.27 10.79
N LEU A 235 12.29 -2.14 11.80
CA LEU A 235 10.86 -2.46 11.69
C LEU A 235 10.19 -1.62 10.60
N ARG A 236 10.47 -0.31 10.57
CA ARG A 236 9.97 0.57 9.53
C ARG A 236 10.46 0.15 8.13
N ARG A 237 11.73 -0.26 8.02
CA ARG A 237 12.27 -0.84 6.78
C ARG A 237 11.55 -2.13 6.39
N PHE A 238 11.36 -3.06 7.32
CA PHE A 238 10.56 -4.28 7.09
C PHE A 238 9.17 -3.95 6.55
N PHE A 239 8.45 -3.04 7.20
CA PHE A 239 7.11 -2.67 6.75
C PHE A 239 7.11 -1.94 5.40
N THR A 240 8.23 -1.32 5.00
CA THR A 240 8.40 -0.80 3.64
C THR A 240 8.45 -1.93 2.61
N PHE A 241 9.26 -2.97 2.86
CA PHE A 241 9.29 -4.18 2.03
C PHE A 241 7.93 -4.88 1.98
N TRP A 242 7.30 -5.06 3.14
CA TRP A 242 5.97 -5.65 3.25
C TRP A 242 4.95 -4.89 2.40
N CYS A 243 4.92 -3.57 2.52
CA CYS A 243 4.00 -2.72 1.78
C CYS A 243 4.19 -2.84 0.26
N TYR A 244 5.44 -2.87 -0.21
CA TYR A 244 5.74 -3.11 -1.63
C TYR A 244 5.29 -4.50 -2.08
N LYS A 245 5.56 -5.54 -1.28
CA LYS A 245 5.17 -6.92 -1.57
C LYS A 245 3.65 -7.05 -1.70
N GLU A 246 2.91 -6.55 -0.71
CA GLU A 246 1.44 -6.57 -0.71
C GLU A 246 0.86 -5.73 -1.85
N ALA A 247 1.40 -4.53 -2.11
CA ALA A 247 0.95 -3.70 -3.23
C ALA A 247 1.14 -4.44 -4.57
N TYR A 248 2.29 -5.09 -4.79
CA TYR A 248 2.51 -5.86 -6.01
C TYR A 248 1.62 -7.12 -6.09
N ILE A 249 1.45 -7.86 -5.00
CA ILE A 249 0.57 -9.04 -4.97
C ILE A 249 -0.88 -8.64 -5.25
N LYS A 250 -1.33 -7.49 -4.73
CA LYS A 250 -2.67 -6.91 -4.99
C LYS A 250 -2.82 -6.38 -6.41
N LEU A 251 -1.72 -5.91 -7.01
CA LEU A 251 -1.67 -5.53 -8.43
C LEU A 251 -1.91 -6.76 -9.31
N ASP A 252 -1.18 -7.85 -9.06
CA ASP A 252 -1.27 -9.08 -9.85
C ASP A 252 -2.60 -9.82 -9.60
N GLY A 253 -3.01 -9.97 -8.35
CA GLY A 253 -4.31 -10.55 -7.99
C GLY A 253 -4.36 -12.08 -7.84
N GLU A 254 -3.20 -12.76 -7.82
CA GLU A 254 -3.08 -14.19 -7.44
C GLU A 254 -3.12 -14.45 -5.92
N ALA A 255 -3.11 -13.39 -5.09
CA ALA A 255 -3.03 -13.45 -3.64
C ALA A 255 -1.80 -14.24 -3.11
N LEU A 256 -1.77 -14.55 -1.81
CA LEU A 256 -0.62 -15.20 -1.14
C LEU A 256 -0.37 -16.66 -1.54
N LEU A 257 -1.12 -17.22 -2.49
CA LEU A 257 -0.93 -18.60 -2.95
C LEU A 257 0.18 -18.73 -4.00
N ALA A 258 0.67 -17.60 -4.50
CA ALA A 258 1.71 -17.53 -5.49
C ALA A 258 3.07 -18.01 -4.95
N LYS A 259 3.51 -19.21 -5.37
CA LYS A 259 4.83 -19.77 -5.04
C LYS A 259 6.02 -18.94 -5.53
N TRP A 260 5.77 -17.92 -6.36
CA TRP A 260 6.78 -17.05 -6.91
C TRP A 260 7.09 -15.84 -6.02
N ILE A 261 6.33 -15.60 -4.94
CA ILE A 261 6.45 -14.40 -4.09
C ILE A 261 7.88 -14.15 -3.59
N PRO A 262 8.62 -15.13 -3.01
CA PRO A 262 10.03 -14.92 -2.60
C PRO A 262 10.99 -14.58 -3.74
N ARG A 263 10.59 -14.78 -5.00
CA ARG A 263 11.42 -14.52 -6.18
C ARG A 263 11.19 -13.14 -6.76
N LEU A 264 10.15 -12.44 -6.32
CA LEU A 264 9.93 -11.03 -6.61
C LEU A 264 10.68 -10.22 -5.57
N GLU A 265 11.79 -9.59 -5.94
CA GLU A 265 12.65 -8.86 -5.00
C GLU A 265 12.52 -7.36 -5.18
N PHE A 266 12.55 -6.62 -4.08
CA PHE A 266 12.73 -5.17 -4.12
C PHE A 266 14.18 -4.82 -3.78
N ARG A 267 14.83 -4.05 -4.65
CA ARG A 267 16.21 -3.58 -4.43
C ARG A 267 16.23 -2.07 -4.24
N ASN A 268 17.30 -1.55 -3.63
CA ASN A 268 17.44 -0.13 -3.33
C ASN A 268 16.28 0.43 -2.48
N VAL A 269 15.75 -0.39 -1.57
CA VAL A 269 14.65 -0.01 -0.67
C VAL A 269 15.15 0.95 0.39
N ARG A 270 14.31 1.93 0.74
CA ARG A 270 14.54 2.90 1.80
C ARG A 270 13.20 3.27 2.44
N ALA A 271 13.14 3.26 3.76
CA ALA A 271 11.94 3.72 4.46
C ALA A 271 11.76 5.24 4.29
N PRO A 272 10.52 5.73 4.01
CA PRO A 272 10.23 7.16 4.00
C PRO A 272 10.33 7.75 5.40
N LYS A 273 10.91 8.95 5.55
CA LYS A 273 10.81 9.73 6.79
C LYS A 273 9.35 9.99 7.14
N GLN A 274 9.07 9.88 8.42
CA GLN A 274 7.74 10.05 9.00
C GLN A 274 7.18 11.45 8.74
N GLY A 275 5.85 11.55 8.64
CA GLY A 275 5.13 12.80 8.82
C GLY A 275 4.92 13.09 10.30
N THR A 276 3.95 13.94 10.63
CA THR A 276 3.58 14.26 12.01
C THR A 276 2.13 13.93 12.29
N VAL A 277 1.85 13.36 13.46
CA VAL A 277 0.48 13.12 13.93
C VAL A 277 -0.27 14.44 14.11
N ALA A 278 -1.58 14.40 13.85
CA ALA A 278 -2.51 15.47 14.21
C ALA A 278 -2.36 15.86 15.70
N ARG A 279 -2.09 17.14 16.01
CA ARG A 279 -2.10 17.68 17.38
C ARG A 279 -2.98 18.91 17.47
N CYS A 280 -3.99 18.86 18.34
CA CYS A 280 -4.87 19.95 18.81
C CYS A 280 -5.57 20.86 17.77
N SER A 281 -5.19 20.83 16.49
CA SER A 281 -5.74 21.62 15.37
C SER A 281 -5.13 21.27 14.00
N THR A 282 -4.05 20.47 13.93
CA THR A 282 -3.50 20.01 12.65
C THR A 282 -4.13 18.69 12.22
N HIS A 283 -4.50 18.56 10.94
CA HIS A 283 -4.74 17.26 10.32
C HIS A 283 -3.41 16.49 10.24
N GLY A 284 -3.45 15.16 10.18
CA GLY A 284 -2.24 14.34 9.96
C GLY A 284 -1.48 14.82 8.72
N THR A 285 -0.15 14.90 8.80
CA THR A 285 0.65 15.44 7.70
C THR A 285 1.32 14.33 6.89
N TRP A 286 1.49 14.60 5.61
CA TRP A 286 2.29 13.76 4.72
C TRP A 286 3.77 13.85 5.09
N GLY A 287 4.41 12.70 5.22
CA GLY A 287 5.87 12.60 5.33
C GLY A 287 6.53 12.49 3.95
N GLU A 288 7.73 11.94 3.94
CA GLU A 288 8.54 11.80 2.74
C GLU A 288 7.92 10.80 1.74
N ARG A 289 8.13 11.09 0.46
CA ARG A 289 7.85 10.22 -0.68
C ARG A 289 9.16 9.62 -1.18
N VAL A 290 9.15 8.32 -1.48
CA VAL A 290 10.33 7.56 -1.95
C VAL A 290 9.95 6.71 -3.14
N CYS A 291 10.74 6.77 -4.21
CA CYS A 291 10.50 6.07 -5.48
C CYS A 291 11.76 5.37 -6.04
N ASP A 292 12.79 5.21 -5.22
CA ASP A 292 14.10 4.68 -5.63
C ASP A 292 14.14 3.15 -5.76
N ALA A 293 13.10 2.47 -5.28
CA ALA A 293 13.07 1.02 -5.20
C ALA A 293 12.85 0.38 -6.57
N GLU A 294 13.66 -0.62 -6.87
CA GLU A 294 13.59 -1.39 -8.11
C GLU A 294 12.84 -2.70 -7.90
N VAL A 295 12.10 -3.15 -8.91
CA VAL A 295 11.41 -4.44 -8.89
C VAL A 295 12.18 -5.44 -9.72
N TRP A 296 12.54 -6.57 -9.12
CA TRP A 296 13.31 -7.64 -9.75
C TRP A 296 12.56 -8.96 -9.66
N PHE A 297 12.76 -9.82 -10.65
CA PHE A 297 12.25 -11.18 -10.61
C PHE A 297 13.33 -12.20 -10.95
N THR A 298 13.39 -13.28 -10.17
CA THR A 298 14.32 -14.40 -10.39
C THR A 298 13.56 -15.65 -10.83
N LYS A 299 13.77 -16.11 -12.05
CA LYS A 299 13.05 -17.28 -12.59
C LYS A 299 13.57 -18.57 -11.97
N ALA A 300 12.70 -19.38 -11.36
CA ALA A 300 13.07 -20.74 -10.94
C ALA A 300 12.51 -21.81 -11.89
N ALA A 301 13.22 -22.95 -11.96
CA ALA A 301 12.83 -24.09 -12.76
C ALA A 301 11.41 -24.57 -12.43
N GLY A 302 10.57 -24.74 -13.45
CA GLY A 302 9.21 -25.27 -13.30
C GLY A 302 8.23 -24.38 -12.51
N SER A 303 8.62 -23.15 -12.14
CA SER A 303 7.73 -22.20 -11.46
C SER A 303 7.15 -21.20 -12.46
N GLY A 304 5.87 -20.86 -12.32
CA GLY A 304 5.29 -19.67 -12.92
C GLY A 304 5.92 -18.39 -12.34
N GLY A 305 5.57 -17.25 -12.91
CA GLY A 305 5.91 -15.94 -12.37
C GLY A 305 4.69 -15.04 -12.33
N PRO A 306 4.85 -13.80 -11.85
CA PRO A 306 3.84 -12.77 -12.00
C PRO A 306 3.36 -12.63 -13.45
N ALA A 307 2.14 -12.13 -13.65
CA ALA A 307 1.62 -11.89 -14.98
C ALA A 307 2.59 -11.07 -15.84
N GLY A 308 2.75 -11.45 -17.11
CA GLY A 308 3.62 -10.78 -18.08
C GLY A 308 5.10 -11.21 -18.05
N VAL A 309 5.58 -11.86 -16.97
CA VAL A 309 6.99 -12.27 -16.87
C VAL A 309 7.38 -13.32 -17.90
N ASP A 310 6.45 -14.19 -18.32
CA ASP A 310 6.73 -15.22 -19.33
C ASP A 310 7.19 -14.61 -20.68
N ALA A 311 6.76 -13.38 -21.00
CA ALA A 311 7.19 -12.68 -22.21
C ALA A 311 8.69 -12.33 -22.22
N LEU A 312 9.36 -12.33 -21.05
CA LEU A 312 10.78 -12.01 -20.92
C LEU A 312 11.71 -13.17 -21.34
N ASN A 313 11.18 -14.38 -21.56
CA ASN A 313 11.93 -15.57 -21.96
C ASN A 313 13.19 -15.84 -21.09
N MET A 314 13.05 -15.67 -19.78
CA MET A 314 14.13 -15.84 -18.81
C MET A 314 14.53 -17.31 -18.63
N ARG A 315 15.83 -17.55 -18.48
CA ARG A 315 16.36 -18.87 -18.12
C ARG A 315 16.18 -19.15 -16.63
N SER A 316 16.14 -20.42 -16.23
CA SER A 316 16.17 -20.77 -14.81
C SER A 316 17.43 -20.22 -14.13
N GLY A 317 17.26 -19.59 -12.98
CA GLY A 317 18.30 -18.89 -12.22
C GLY A 317 18.56 -17.46 -12.69
N GLU A 318 17.98 -17.03 -13.81
CA GLU A 318 18.15 -15.66 -14.29
C GLU A 318 17.34 -14.67 -13.45
N SER A 319 17.97 -13.57 -13.05
CA SER A 319 17.35 -12.45 -12.35
C SER A 319 17.31 -11.24 -13.28
N ARG A 320 16.14 -10.60 -13.43
CA ARG A 320 15.95 -9.41 -14.26
C ARG A 320 15.15 -8.35 -13.55
N ARG A 321 15.49 -7.09 -13.82
CA ARG A 321 14.65 -5.94 -13.44
C ARG A 321 13.38 -5.94 -14.29
N LEU A 322 12.25 -5.66 -13.67
CA LEU A 322 10.96 -5.50 -14.32
C LEU A 322 10.75 -4.02 -14.68
N ASP A 323 11.29 -3.60 -15.83
CA ASP A 323 11.26 -2.20 -16.29
C ASP A 323 9.84 -1.68 -16.60
N ASP A 324 8.87 -2.59 -16.75
CA ASP A 324 7.46 -2.27 -16.95
C ASP A 324 6.71 -1.94 -15.65
N THR A 325 7.38 -2.08 -14.50
CA THR A 325 6.79 -1.97 -13.17
C THR A 325 7.53 -0.93 -12.34
N ARG A 326 6.78 -0.07 -11.64
CA ARG A 326 7.31 0.86 -10.64
C ARG A 326 6.58 0.68 -9.31
N VAL A 327 7.31 0.97 -8.23
CA VAL A 327 6.75 1.13 -6.90
C VAL A 327 7.13 2.49 -6.32
N GLU A 328 6.24 3.06 -5.53
CA GLU A 328 6.49 4.30 -4.79
C GLU A 328 5.79 4.19 -3.43
N ILE A 329 6.39 4.75 -2.39
CA ILE A 329 5.83 4.78 -1.04
C ILE A 329 5.85 6.19 -0.49
N GLN A 330 4.81 6.56 0.26
CA GLN A 330 4.79 7.82 1.00
C GLN A 330 4.36 7.58 2.45
N ALA A 331 5.06 8.24 3.38
CA ALA A 331 4.66 8.24 4.78
C ALA A 331 3.45 9.13 5.01
N PHE A 332 2.58 8.73 5.94
CA PHE A 332 1.47 9.53 6.44
C PHE A 332 1.46 9.46 7.96
N GLU A 333 1.37 10.63 8.61
CA GLU A 333 1.58 10.75 10.05
C GLU A 333 2.90 10.07 10.47
N GLU A 334 2.99 9.66 11.73
CA GLU A 334 4.16 8.98 12.27
C GLU A 334 4.22 7.50 11.85
N ASN A 335 3.07 6.83 11.89
CA ASN A 335 3.02 5.37 11.91
C ASN A 335 2.66 4.73 10.57
N PHE A 336 2.17 5.50 9.59
CA PHE A 336 1.65 4.94 8.36
C PHE A 336 2.60 5.12 7.19
N MET A 337 2.59 4.13 6.30
CA MET A 337 3.20 4.22 4.97
C MET A 337 2.23 3.63 3.96
N ILE A 338 2.10 4.30 2.82
CA ILE A 338 1.19 3.90 1.74
C ILE A 338 2.03 3.65 0.49
N GLY A 339 2.06 2.40 0.05
CA GLY A 339 2.81 1.93 -1.11
C GLY A 339 1.89 1.72 -2.29
N VAL A 340 2.31 2.16 -3.47
CA VAL A 340 1.63 1.90 -4.74
C VAL A 340 2.57 1.14 -5.67
N ALA A 341 2.08 0.06 -6.25
CA ALA A 341 2.68 -0.62 -7.38
C ALA A 341 1.89 -0.28 -8.64
N ALA A 342 2.59 -0.02 -9.74
CA ALA A 342 1.98 0.20 -11.05
C ALA A 342 2.77 -0.55 -12.12
N LYS A 343 2.08 -1.25 -13.01
CA LYS A 343 2.67 -2.07 -14.07
C LYS A 343 2.01 -1.79 -15.40
N MET A 344 2.77 -1.55 -16.47
CA MET A 344 2.22 -1.36 -17.81
C MET A 344 1.65 -2.68 -18.35
N ARG A 345 0.45 -2.64 -18.94
CA ARG A 345 -0.24 -3.84 -19.46
C ARG A 345 0.27 -4.26 -20.85
N SER A 346 0.61 -3.27 -21.68
CA SER A 346 1.19 -3.44 -23.01
C SER A 346 2.56 -2.75 -23.06
N SER A 347 3.61 -3.45 -23.53
CA SER A 347 4.90 -2.83 -23.89
C SER A 347 4.80 -2.01 -25.19
N THR A 348 3.67 -2.13 -25.89
CA THR A 348 3.33 -1.47 -27.15
C THR A 348 2.18 -0.48 -26.90
N ILE A 349 2.49 0.68 -26.31
CA ILE A 349 1.71 1.88 -26.58
C ILE A 349 2.47 2.60 -27.71
N GLU A 350 1.88 2.66 -28.91
CA GLU A 350 2.37 3.57 -29.96
C GLU A 350 2.41 4.99 -29.34
N GLY A 351 3.61 5.48 -29.05
CA GLY A 351 3.83 6.77 -28.38
C GLY A 351 4.61 6.72 -27.05
N GLY A 352 5.08 5.57 -26.59
CA GLY A 352 5.99 5.52 -25.42
C GLY A 352 5.33 5.94 -24.11
N GLY A 353 4.11 5.46 -23.86
CA GLY A 353 3.42 5.69 -22.59
C GLY A 353 4.30 5.28 -21.41
N ARG A 354 4.54 6.21 -20.50
CA ARG A 354 5.28 5.99 -19.25
C ARG A 354 4.28 5.93 -18.11
N LEU A 355 4.59 5.13 -17.08
CA LEU A 355 3.87 5.22 -15.82
C LEU A 355 3.96 6.65 -15.26
N PRO A 356 2.91 7.17 -14.59
CA PRO A 356 2.87 8.53 -14.07
C PRO A 356 4.08 8.85 -13.20
N GLU A 357 4.62 10.07 -13.28
CA GLU A 357 5.83 10.45 -12.51
C GLU A 357 5.64 10.17 -11.01
N VAL A 358 4.48 10.55 -10.48
CA VAL A 358 4.09 10.37 -9.08
C VAL A 358 2.96 9.35 -8.98
N LEU A 359 3.15 8.28 -8.20
CA LEU A 359 2.14 7.24 -8.01
C LEU A 359 1.32 7.41 -6.71
N THR A 360 1.87 8.12 -5.72
CA THR A 360 1.28 8.25 -4.37
C THR A 360 0.78 9.66 -4.07
N LYS A 361 0.20 10.37 -5.05
CA LYS A 361 -0.36 11.73 -4.84
C LYS A 361 -1.72 11.68 -4.12
N PHE A 362 -1.73 11.15 -2.89
CA PHE A 362 -2.95 10.91 -2.14
C PHE A 362 -3.58 12.20 -1.62
N GLU A 363 -4.90 12.29 -1.80
CA GLU A 363 -5.74 13.37 -1.31
C GLU A 363 -6.66 12.83 -0.21
N GLY A 364 -6.68 13.52 0.93
CA GLY A 364 -7.61 13.21 2.02
C GLY A 364 -9.03 13.63 1.63
N LEU A 365 -10.00 12.74 1.79
CA LEU A 365 -11.40 13.01 1.51
C LEU A 365 -12.19 13.27 2.80
N ASP A 366 -13.05 14.28 2.77
CA ASP A 366 -14.10 14.46 3.77
C ASP A 366 -15.28 13.53 3.45
N LEU A 367 -15.72 12.76 4.45
CA LEU A 367 -16.80 11.79 4.26
C LEU A 367 -18.09 12.47 3.76
N GLU A 368 -18.49 13.59 4.37
CA GLU A 368 -19.78 14.19 4.08
C GLU A 368 -19.74 14.97 2.76
N ALA A 369 -18.75 15.83 2.58
CA ALA A 369 -18.63 16.69 1.41
C ALA A 369 -18.24 15.91 0.14
N ASP A 370 -17.23 15.04 0.22
CA ASP A 370 -16.64 14.44 -0.97
C ASP A 370 -17.25 13.10 -1.37
N VAL A 371 -17.84 12.39 -0.41
CA VAL A 371 -18.38 11.03 -0.59
C VAL A 371 -19.90 11.00 -0.49
N MET A 372 -20.45 11.31 0.68
CA MET A 372 -21.89 11.19 0.95
C MET A 372 -22.71 12.21 0.17
N GLY A 373 -22.24 13.45 0.05
CA GLY A 373 -22.88 14.49 -0.75
C GLY A 373 -23.05 14.09 -2.22
N VAL A 374 -22.01 13.48 -2.80
CA VAL A 374 -22.06 12.94 -4.16
C VAL A 374 -23.04 11.77 -4.23
N ALA A 375 -22.95 10.81 -3.30
CA ALA A 375 -23.81 9.63 -3.30
C ALA A 375 -25.31 9.95 -3.15
N ARG A 376 -25.66 11.00 -2.38
CA ARG A 376 -27.04 11.47 -2.22
C ARG A 376 -27.59 12.15 -3.48
N ALA A 377 -26.72 12.78 -4.26
CA ALA A 377 -27.10 13.51 -5.47
C ALA A 377 -27.13 12.65 -6.75
N ALA A 378 -26.61 11.42 -6.67
CA ALA A 378 -26.27 10.55 -7.81
C ALA A 378 -27.32 9.50 -8.19
#